data_AF-A0A3R6X855-F1
#
_entry.id   AF-A0A3R6X855-F1
#
_cell.length_a   1.000
_cell.length_b   1.000
_cell.length_c   1.000
_cell.angle_alpha   90.00
_cell.angle_beta   90.00
_cell.angle_gamma   90.00
#
_symmetry.space_group_name_H-M   'P 1'
#
loop_
_entity.id
_entity.type
_entity.pdbx_description
1 polymer ?
#
loop_
_entity_poly.entity_id
_entity_poly.type
_entity_poly.pdbx_seq_one_letter_code
_entity_poly.pdbx_strand_id
1 'polypeptide(L)'
;MKASLALSTALATTASAARQSFKSLSSSDQTSLEQQLDKWKELYGPIARANGFFPRTNTESARVNGHSIDELERFHHTVQEVKRATTINPKAEFSPFNQFALMTDEEFKGMLMKSFAGQNV
;
A
#
# COMPACT_ATOMS: atom_id res chain seq x y z
N MET A 1 24.55 -41.11 -21.00
CA MET A 1 24.85 -39.67 -20.97
C MET A 1 23.79 -39.00 -20.13
N LYS A 2 24.13 -38.37 -19.00
CA LYS A 2 23.16 -37.67 -18.14
C LYS A 2 23.22 -36.19 -18.51
N ALA A 3 22.17 -35.66 -19.14
CA ALA A 3 22.04 -34.24 -19.44
C ALA A 3 21.43 -33.54 -18.22
N SER A 4 22.23 -32.71 -17.56
CA SER A 4 21.75 -31.82 -16.51
C SER A 4 21.11 -30.60 -17.16
N LEU A 5 19.79 -30.45 -17.05
CA LEU A 5 19.11 -29.19 -17.39
C LEU A 5 19.29 -28.23 -16.21
N ALA A 6 20.09 -27.18 -16.41
CA ALA A 6 20.13 -26.03 -15.52
C ALA A 6 18.87 -25.19 -15.74
N LEU A 7 17.98 -25.18 -14.75
CA LEU A 7 16.76 -24.37 -14.75
C LEU A 7 17.15 -22.93 -14.42
N SER A 8 17.28 -22.07 -15.43
CA SER A 8 17.55 -20.65 -15.26
C SER A 8 16.32 -19.96 -14.65
N THR A 9 16.40 -19.59 -13.37
CA THR A 9 15.40 -18.74 -12.71
C THR A 9 15.53 -17.31 -13.20
N ALA A 10 14.68 -16.91 -14.14
CA ALA A 10 14.52 -15.51 -14.48
C ALA A 10 13.91 -14.77 -13.28
N LEU A 11 14.67 -13.88 -12.64
CA LEU A 11 14.12 -12.94 -11.67
C LEU A 11 13.16 -12.01 -12.42
N ALA A 12 11.87 -12.14 -12.16
CA ALA A 12 10.89 -11.16 -12.62
C ALA A 12 11.16 -9.84 -11.88
N THR A 13 11.92 -8.94 -12.52
CA THR A 13 12.03 -7.56 -12.06
C THR A 13 10.67 -6.90 -12.23
N THR A 14 9.87 -6.86 -11.16
CA THR A 14 8.69 -6.00 -11.13
C THR A 14 9.18 -4.56 -11.17
N ALA A 15 9.18 -3.97 -12.36
CA ALA A 15 9.33 -2.53 -12.48
C ALA A 15 8.10 -1.91 -11.77
N SER A 16 8.28 -1.44 -10.54
CA SER A 16 7.28 -0.58 -9.90
C SER A 16 7.14 0.65 -10.78
N ALA A 17 6.00 0.80 -11.45
CA ALA A 17 5.68 2.03 -12.15
C ALA A 17 5.85 3.19 -11.17
N ALA A 18 6.44 4.30 -11.61
CA ALA A 18 6.65 5.46 -10.76
C ALA A 18 5.29 5.92 -10.20
N ARG A 19 5.11 5.79 -8.89
CA ARG A 19 3.89 6.22 -8.19
C ARG A 19 3.79 7.74 -8.29
N GLN A 20 2.58 8.25 -8.53
CA GLN A 20 2.40 9.69 -8.64
C GLN A 20 2.22 10.28 -7.23
N SER A 21 2.87 11.41 -6.95
CA SER A 21 2.68 12.08 -5.66
C SER A 21 1.26 12.65 -5.56
N PHE A 22 0.66 12.55 -4.37
CA PHE A 22 -0.60 13.22 -4.03
C PHE A 22 -0.60 14.70 -4.44
N LYS A 23 0.51 15.42 -4.22
CA LYS A 23 0.62 16.86 -4.52
C LYS A 23 0.54 17.19 -6.01
N SER A 24 0.73 16.19 -6.88
CA SER A 24 0.64 16.38 -8.34
C SER A 24 -0.78 16.21 -8.89
N LEU A 25 -1.72 15.76 -8.05
CA LEU A 25 -3.12 15.60 -8.42
C LEU A 25 -3.82 16.96 -8.62
N SER A 26 -4.87 16.96 -9.44
CA SER A 26 -5.78 18.10 -9.53
C SER A 26 -6.47 18.35 -8.18
N SER A 27 -6.94 19.57 -7.92
CA SER A 27 -7.63 19.88 -6.67
C SER A 27 -8.86 19.00 -6.44
N SER A 28 -9.62 18.66 -7.50
CA SER A 28 -10.76 17.75 -7.37
C SER A 28 -10.36 16.33 -7.00
N ASP A 29 -9.25 15.84 -7.57
CA ASP A 29 -8.75 14.49 -7.26
C ASP A 29 -8.16 14.43 -5.84
N GLN A 30 -7.50 15.51 -5.38
CA GLN A 30 -7.05 15.63 -4.00
C GLN A 30 -8.23 15.54 -3.03
N THR A 31 -9.28 16.35 -3.25
CA THR A 31 -10.50 16.32 -2.42
C THR A 31 -11.16 14.94 -2.44
N SER A 32 -11.23 14.29 -3.61
CA SER A 32 -11.81 12.94 -3.70
C SER A 32 -10.99 11.91 -2.92
N LEU A 33 -9.66 12.00 -2.95
CA LEU A 33 -8.79 11.11 -2.20
C LEU A 33 -8.91 11.34 -0.69
N GLU A 34 -8.99 12.59 -0.25
CA GLU A 34 -9.23 12.94 1.16
C GLU A 34 -10.53 12.33 1.67
N GLN A 35 -11.63 12.48 0.93
CA GLN A 35 -12.93 11.88 1.28
C GLN A 35 -12.87 10.34 1.35
N GLN A 36 -12.13 9.70 0.45
CA GLN A 36 -11.92 8.26 0.50
C GLN A 36 -11.08 7.85 1.72
N LEU A 37 -10.07 8.64 2.08
CA LEU A 37 -9.24 8.41 3.26
C LEU A 37 -10.04 8.63 4.56
N ASP A 38 -10.93 9.61 4.62
CA ASP A 38 -11.86 9.78 5.74
C ASP A 38 -12.74 8.54 5.93
N LYS A 39 -13.37 8.07 4.84
CA LYS A 39 -14.17 6.83 4.87
C LYS A 39 -13.33 5.62 5.29
N TRP A 40 -12.08 5.53 4.82
CA TRP A 40 -11.18 4.46 5.24
C TRP A 40 -10.88 4.54 6.74
N LYS A 41 -10.61 5.74 7.27
CA LYS A 41 -10.35 5.96 8.70
C LYS A 41 -11.56 5.61 9.56
N GLU A 42 -12.77 5.85 9.09
CA GLU A 42 -14.00 5.43 9.76
C GLU A 42 -14.11 3.91 9.84
N LEU A 43 -13.95 3.22 8.70
CA LEU A 43 -14.18 1.78 8.61
C LEU A 43 -13.04 0.92 9.16
N TYR A 44 -11.79 1.32 8.90
CA TYR A 44 -10.60 0.51 9.17
C TYR A 44 -9.64 1.18 10.16
N GLY A 45 -9.78 2.48 10.40
CA GLY A 45 -8.90 3.21 11.31
C GLY A 45 -8.83 2.63 12.73
N PRO A 46 -9.93 2.20 13.37
CA PRO A 46 -9.86 1.55 14.68
C PRO A 46 -9.02 0.26 14.67
N ILE A 47 -9.22 -0.61 13.67
CA ILE A 47 -8.50 -1.88 13.53
C ILE A 47 -7.03 -1.64 13.16
N ALA A 48 -6.76 -0.75 12.20
CA ALA A 48 -5.41 -0.39 11.79
C ALA A 48 -4.63 0.23 12.97
N ARG A 49 -5.26 1.06 13.80
CA ARG A 49 -4.62 1.61 15.01
C ARG A 49 -4.31 0.54 16.04
N ALA A 50 -5.27 -0.33 16.33
CA ALA A 50 -5.11 -1.40 17.32
C ALA A 50 -3.96 -2.36 16.96
N ASN A 51 -3.71 -2.55 15.67
CA ASN A 51 -2.65 -3.45 15.17
C ASN A 51 -1.36 -2.73 14.76
N GLY A 52 -1.27 -1.41 14.94
CA GLY A 52 -0.08 -0.63 14.58
C GLY A 52 0.19 -0.51 13.08
N PHE A 53 -0.86 -0.52 12.25
CA PHE A 53 -0.80 -0.35 10.79
C PHE A 53 -0.93 1.10 10.32
N PHE A 54 -0.99 2.05 11.26
CA PHE A 54 -0.84 3.46 10.92
C PHE A 54 0.62 3.79 10.62
N PRO A 55 0.88 4.73 9.69
CA PRO A 55 2.22 5.23 9.49
C PRO A 55 2.77 5.80 10.79
N ARG A 56 4.08 5.64 11.01
CA ARG A 56 4.76 6.29 12.13
C ARG A 56 4.88 7.78 11.80
N THR A 57 3.88 8.56 12.18
CA THR A 57 3.90 10.01 11.95
C THR A 57 4.82 10.68 12.97
N ASN A 58 5.80 11.46 12.50
CA ASN A 58 6.41 12.49 13.34
C ASN A 58 5.35 13.58 13.59
N THR A 59 5.24 14.07 14.82
CA THR A 59 4.26 15.10 15.21
C THR A 59 4.35 16.39 14.39
N GLU A 60 5.51 16.62 13.77
CA GLU A 60 5.82 17.79 12.92
C GLU A 60 5.38 17.65 11.45
N SER A 61 4.66 16.59 11.10
CA SER A 61 4.26 16.37 9.70
C SER A 61 3.20 17.40 9.27
N ALA A 62 3.41 18.03 8.12
CA ALA A 62 2.41 18.90 7.50
C ALA A 62 1.07 18.16 7.32
N ARG A 63 -0.04 18.89 7.49
CA ARG A 63 -1.39 18.34 7.43
C ARG A 63 -2.25 19.08 6.41
N VAL A 64 -3.14 18.34 5.76
CA VAL A 64 -4.18 18.86 4.86
C VAL A 64 -5.50 18.27 5.33
N ASN A 65 -6.46 19.14 5.67
CA ASN A 65 -7.80 18.74 6.11
C ASN A 65 -7.83 17.65 7.20
N GLY A 66 -6.87 17.70 8.13
CA GLY A 66 -6.79 16.75 9.24
C GLY A 66 -6.02 15.45 8.93
N HIS A 67 -5.63 15.19 7.68
CA HIS A 67 -4.72 14.10 7.31
C HIS A 67 -3.27 14.57 7.31
N SER A 68 -2.32 13.70 7.64
CA SER A 68 -0.92 14.00 7.34
C SER A 68 -0.67 13.84 5.83
N ILE A 69 0.32 14.56 5.30
CA ILE A 69 0.76 14.36 3.91
C ILE A 69 1.17 12.90 3.66
N ASP A 70 1.82 12.25 4.63
CA ASP A 70 2.25 10.86 4.52
C ASP A 70 1.06 9.89 4.41
N GLU A 71 -0.01 10.11 5.19
CA GLU A 71 -1.26 9.33 5.06
C GLU A 71 -1.87 9.48 3.66
N LEU A 72 -1.92 10.70 3.12
CA LEU A 72 -2.46 10.98 1.80
C LEU A 72 -1.62 10.34 0.69
N GLU A 73 -0.29 10.44 0.76
CA GLU A 73 0.61 9.81 -0.21
C GLU A 73 0.50 8.29 -0.18
N ARG A 74 0.49 7.68 1.01
CA ARG A 74 0.37 6.22 1.16
C ARG A 74 -0.98 5.71 0.69
N PHE A 75 -2.07 6.39 1.04
CA PHE A 75 -3.39 6.00 0.56
C PHE A 75 -3.51 6.18 -0.96
N HIS A 76 -2.97 7.27 -1.52
CA HIS A 76 -2.91 7.47 -2.97
C HIS A 76 -2.18 6.31 -3.66
N HIS A 77 -1.03 5.91 -3.14
CA HIS A 77 -0.28 4.77 -3.67
C HIS A 77 -1.13 3.50 -3.67
N THR A 78 -1.85 3.21 -2.60
CA THR A 78 -2.78 2.06 -2.54
C THR A 78 -3.86 2.15 -3.62
N VAL A 79 -4.46 3.33 -3.85
CA VAL A 79 -5.45 3.52 -4.94
C VAL A 79 -4.83 3.27 -6.31
N GLN A 80 -3.59 3.73 -6.55
CA GLN A 80 -2.88 3.48 -7.81
C GLN A 80 -2.57 1.99 -8.03
N GLU A 81 -2.15 1.29 -6.98
CA GLU A 81 -1.90 -0.16 -7.03
C GLU A 81 -3.18 -0.95 -7.28
N VAL A 82 -4.29 -0.58 -6.65
CA VAL A 82 -5.61 -1.17 -6.92
C VAL A 82 -6.00 -0.98 -8.38
N LYS A 83 -5.88 0.25 -8.92
CA LYS A 83 -6.19 0.53 -10.33
C LYS A 83 -5.33 -0.31 -11.27
N ARG A 84 -4.04 -0.44 -10.99
CA ARG A 84 -3.12 -1.29 -11.75
C ARG A 84 -3.54 -2.76 -11.66
N ALA A 85 -3.76 -3.29 -10.46
CA ALA A 85 -4.13 -4.68 -10.20
C ALA A 85 -5.45 -5.06 -10.90
N THR A 86 -6.47 -4.20 -10.84
CA THR A 86 -7.74 -4.39 -11.54
C THR A 86 -7.55 -4.42 -13.05
N THR A 87 -6.67 -3.57 -13.60
CA THR A 87 -6.38 -3.54 -15.05
C THR A 87 -5.75 -4.84 -15.53
N ILE A 88 -4.78 -5.39 -14.77
CA ILE A 88 -4.07 -6.61 -15.16
C ILE A 88 -4.83 -7.90 -14.79
N ASN A 89 -5.79 -7.83 -13.85
CA ASN A 89 -6.57 -8.98 -13.38
C ASN A 89 -8.09 -8.66 -13.43
N PRO A 90 -8.70 -8.57 -14.63
CA PRO A 90 -10.08 -8.10 -14.78
C PRO A 90 -11.15 -9.03 -14.18
N LYS A 91 -10.77 -10.25 -13.78
CA LYS A 91 -11.67 -11.22 -13.13
C LYS A 91 -11.59 -11.19 -11.59
N ALA A 92 -10.75 -10.32 -11.03
CA ALA A 92 -10.59 -10.15 -9.60
C ALA A 92 -11.04 -8.76 -9.17
N GLU A 93 -11.55 -8.67 -7.95
CA GLU A 93 -11.94 -7.41 -7.33
C GLU A 93 -10.84 -6.97 -6.36
N PHE A 94 -10.38 -5.73 -6.50
CA PHE A 94 -9.41 -5.11 -5.61
C PHE A 94 -10.01 -3.85 -5.03
N SER A 95 -9.68 -3.59 -3.77
CA SER A 95 -10.21 -2.43 -3.05
C SER A 95 -9.13 -1.81 -2.15
N PRO A 96 -9.04 -0.47 -2.09
CA PRO A 96 -8.17 0.21 -1.13
C PRO A 96 -8.74 0.13 0.29
N PHE A 97 -9.99 -0.31 0.46
CA PHE A 97 -10.66 -0.43 1.75
C PHE A 97 -10.29 -1.75 2.45
N ASN A 98 -9.09 -1.76 3.02
CA ASN A 98 -8.59 -2.84 3.86
C ASN A 98 -7.70 -2.29 4.99
N GLN A 99 -7.44 -3.09 6.03
CA GLN A 99 -6.72 -2.62 7.24
C GLN A 99 -5.25 -2.24 7.02
N PHE A 100 -4.66 -2.56 5.86
CA PHE A 100 -3.25 -2.34 5.55
C PHE A 100 -3.02 -1.16 4.59
N ALA A 101 -4.07 -0.44 4.20
CA ALA A 101 -4.03 0.54 3.10
C ALA A 101 -3.04 1.71 3.28
N LEU A 102 -2.54 1.94 4.49
CA LEU A 102 -1.54 2.97 4.79
C LEU A 102 -0.12 2.41 5.00
N MET A 103 0.07 1.09 4.94
CA MET A 103 1.40 0.50 5.08
C MET A 103 2.19 0.60 3.78
N THR A 104 3.50 0.82 3.87
CA THR A 104 4.38 0.55 2.71
C THR A 104 4.57 -0.95 2.51
N ASP A 105 5.08 -1.33 1.33
CA ASP A 105 5.42 -2.72 1.04
C ASP A 105 6.47 -3.27 2.02
N GLU A 106 7.43 -2.43 2.45
CA GLU A 106 8.44 -2.80 3.45
C GLU A 106 7.85 -3.00 4.84
N GLU A 107 6.94 -2.12 5.25
CA GLU A 107 6.27 -2.23 6.55
C GLU A 107 5.38 -3.48 6.58
N PHE A 108 4.63 -3.73 5.51
CA PHE A 108 3.79 -4.92 5.38
C PHE A 108 4.62 -6.20 5.36
N LYS A 109 5.72 -6.24 4.58
CA LYS A 109 6.68 -7.35 4.59
C LYS A 109 7.27 -7.57 5.98
N GLY A 110 7.68 -6.50 6.67
CA GLY A 110 8.22 -6.58 8.02
C GLY A 110 7.23 -7.15 9.03
N MET A 111 5.94 -6.79 8.91
CA MET A 111 4.86 -7.37 9.70
C MET A 111 4.71 -8.87 9.43
N LEU A 112 4.63 -9.29 8.17
CA LEU A 112 4.53 -10.70 7.79
C LEU A 112 5.71 -11.52 8.33
N MET A 113 6.95 -11.04 8.16
CA MET A 113 8.13 -11.77 8.62
C MET A 113 8.13 -11.99 10.13
N LYS A 114 7.63 -11.02 10.92
CA LYS A 114 7.46 -11.18 12.37
C LYS A 114 6.40 -12.21 12.71
N SER A 115 5.30 -12.27 11.96
CA SER A 115 4.22 -13.24 12.17
C SER A 115 4.66 -14.69 11.95
N PHE A 116 5.67 -14.93 11.13
CA PHE A 116 6.22 -16.28 10.85
C PHE A 116 7.59 -16.55 11.50
N ALA A 117 8.04 -15.68 12.41
CA ALA A 117 9.28 -15.89 13.14
C ALA A 117 9.15 -17.15 14.03
N GLY A 118 9.88 -18.22 13.67
CA GLY A 118 9.82 -19.54 14.32
C GLY A 118 9.40 -20.69 13.40
N GLN A 119 8.86 -20.42 12.20
CA GLN A 119 8.51 -21.44 11.20
C GLN A 119 9.40 -21.41 9.93
N ASN A 120 10.24 -20.38 9.78
CA ASN A 120 11.19 -20.23 8.67
C ASN A 120 12.61 -20.72 9.03
N VAL A 121 12.72 -21.84 9.77
CA VAL A 121 13.99 -22.47 10.17
C VAL A 121 14.23 -23.73 9.36
#